data_AF-A0A534V787-F1
#
_entry.id   AF-A0A534V787-F1
#
_cell.length_a   1.000
_cell.length_b   1.000
_cell.length_c   1.000
_cell.angle_alpha   90.00
_cell.angle_beta   90.00
_cell.angle_gamma   90.00
#
_symmetry.space_group_name_H-M   'P 1'
#
loop_
_entity.id
_entity.type
_entity.pdbx_description
1 polymer ?
#
loop_
_entity_poly.entity_id
_entity_poly.type
_entity_poly.pdbx_seq_one_letter_code
_entity_poly.pdbx_strand_id
1 'polypeptide(L)'
;MNPTTHRKLNIVAATGLAIGAVFGLAGTIVTHSHLQATLWAIDSVGLVMATTLLTVKFLRKGCDVIAAGFLVFAIGEGVILSGTAAGLVGSIPSFAAGIALWAAALLLISIPNEFSMWVRVIGIATAILFAVTSARMFWGEPLLPTSSPLPFFGYPFLVITIVGWITYLLKEHGLTT
;
A
#
# COMPACT_ATOMS: atom_id res chain seq x y z
N MET A 1 15.80 20.29 -2.65
CA MET A 1 14.46 20.91 -2.82
C MET A 1 14.30 21.97 -1.73
N ASN A 2 13.56 23.05 -1.94
CA ASN A 2 13.33 24.06 -0.89
C ASN A 2 12.52 23.43 0.27
N PRO A 3 12.81 23.73 1.56
CA PRO A 3 12.09 23.21 2.74
C PRO A 3 10.56 23.29 2.65
N THR A 4 10.02 24.37 2.05
CA THR A 4 8.58 24.57 1.87
C THR A 4 7.96 23.56 0.90
N THR A 5 8.68 23.20 -0.18
CA THR A 5 8.25 22.19 -1.16
C THR A 5 8.25 20.79 -0.54
N HIS A 6 9.26 20.47 0.27
CA HIS A 6 9.29 19.20 1.02
C HIS A 6 8.08 19.05 1.96
N ARG A 7 7.70 20.13 2.65
CA ARG A 7 6.55 20.14 3.55
C ARG A 7 5.24 19.86 2.83
N LYS A 8 4.99 20.55 1.70
CA LYS A 8 3.77 20.34 0.90
C LYS A 8 3.68 18.90 0.39
N LEU A 9 4.79 18.36 -0.12
CA LEU A 9 4.85 16.97 -0.59
C LEU A 9 4.53 15.98 0.54
N ASN A 10 5.16 16.13 1.71
CA ASN A 10 4.94 15.23 2.83
C ASN A 10 3.47 15.25 3.30
N ILE A 11 2.85 16.42 3.37
CA ILE A 11 1.43 16.55 3.74
C ILE A 11 0.55 15.85 2.71
N VAL A 12 0.73 16.11 1.41
CA VAL A 12 -0.10 15.49 0.36
C VAL A 12 0.08 13.97 0.34
N ALA A 13 1.32 13.48 0.47
CA ALA A 13 1.60 12.06 0.54
C ALA A 13 0.97 11.41 1.79
N ALA A 14 1.11 12.04 2.96
CA ALA A 14 0.51 11.54 4.20
C ALA A 14 -1.03 11.50 4.12
N THR A 15 -1.66 12.51 3.51
CA THR A 15 -3.11 12.53 3.27
C THR A 15 -3.53 11.41 2.33
N GLY A 16 -2.82 11.19 1.22
CA GLY A 16 -3.11 10.09 0.30
C GLY A 16 -2.98 8.71 0.95
N LEU A 17 -1.93 8.51 1.76
CA LEU A 17 -1.75 7.31 2.57
C LEU A 17 -2.91 7.10 3.56
N ALA A 18 -3.35 8.15 4.24
CA ALA A 18 -4.46 8.07 5.20
C ALA A 18 -5.79 7.73 4.52
N ILE A 19 -6.08 8.36 3.37
CA ILE A 19 -7.25 8.04 2.54
C ILE A 19 -7.19 6.57 2.11
N GLY A 20 -6.06 6.12 1.57
CA GLY A 20 -5.82 4.73 1.21
C GLY A 20 -6.10 3.75 2.35
N ALA A 21 -5.48 3.97 3.51
CA ALA A 21 -5.63 3.08 4.66
C ALA A 21 -7.08 2.99 5.17
N VAL A 22 -7.78 4.14 5.28
CA VAL A 22 -9.14 4.20 5.82
C VAL A 22 -10.14 3.57 4.85
N PHE A 23 -10.11 3.98 3.59
CA PHE A 23 -11.07 3.51 2.59
C PHE A 23 -10.82 2.05 2.19
N GLY A 24 -9.56 1.60 2.18
CA GLY A 24 -9.20 0.21 1.94
C GLY A 24 -9.78 -0.72 3.00
N LEU A 25 -9.59 -0.40 4.29
CA LEU A 25 -10.19 -1.17 5.38
C LEU A 25 -11.72 -1.11 5.36
N ALA A 26 -12.30 0.06 5.10
CA ALA A 26 -13.75 0.21 5.02
C ALA A 26 -14.33 -0.65 3.90
N GLY A 27 -13.71 -0.66 2.71
CA GLY A 27 -14.11 -1.50 1.59
C GLY A 27 -14.06 -2.99 1.93
N THR A 28 -13.06 -3.43 2.70
CA THR A 28 -12.92 -4.83 3.13
C THR A 28 -14.00 -5.28 4.11
N ILE A 29 -14.59 -4.36 4.89
CA ILE A 29 -15.62 -4.67 5.90
C ILE A 29 -17.04 -4.55 5.31
N VAL A 30 -17.24 -3.65 4.36
CA VAL A 30 -18.56 -3.43 3.74
C VAL A 30 -18.94 -4.60 2.83
N THR A 31 -20.19 -5.06 2.93
CA THR A 31 -20.73 -6.18 2.13
C THR A 31 -21.51 -5.76 0.89
N HIS A 32 -21.88 -4.47 0.78
CA HIS A 32 -22.59 -3.93 -0.37
C HIS A 32 -21.62 -3.76 -1.55
N SER A 33 -21.78 -4.55 -2.61
CA SER A 33 -20.84 -4.67 -3.73
C SER A 33 -20.42 -3.33 -4.36
N HIS A 34 -21.38 -2.47 -4.70
CA HIS A 34 -21.09 -1.17 -5.32
C HIS A 34 -20.37 -0.20 -4.38
N LEU A 35 -20.75 -0.21 -3.10
CA LEU A 35 -20.11 0.63 -2.09
C LEU A 35 -18.70 0.14 -1.80
N GLN A 36 -18.50 -1.17 -1.65
CA GLN A 36 -17.19 -1.81 -1.51
C GLN A 36 -16.26 -1.44 -2.66
N ALA A 37 -16.69 -1.62 -3.91
CA ALA A 37 -15.90 -1.26 -5.08
C ALA A 37 -15.58 0.24 -5.11
N THR A 38 -16.52 1.11 -4.73
CA THR A 38 -16.29 2.56 -4.67
C THR A 38 -15.25 2.92 -3.61
N LEU A 39 -15.37 2.34 -2.41
CA LEU A 39 -14.40 2.55 -1.33
C LEU A 39 -13.01 2.10 -1.75
N TRP A 40 -12.90 0.92 -2.38
CA TRP A 40 -11.61 0.44 -2.87
C TRP A 40 -11.03 1.31 -4.00
N ALA A 41 -11.88 1.85 -4.88
CA ALA A 41 -11.41 2.76 -5.91
C ALA A 41 -10.82 4.05 -5.32
N ILE A 42 -11.45 4.61 -4.27
CA ILE A 42 -10.94 5.78 -3.55
C ILE A 42 -9.61 5.46 -2.86
N ASP A 43 -9.53 4.27 -2.27
CA ASP A 43 -8.32 3.80 -1.60
C ASP A 43 -7.14 3.73 -2.58
N SER A 44 -7.31 3.03 -3.69
CA SER A 44 -6.23 2.82 -4.65
C SER A 44 -5.76 4.13 -5.27
N VAL A 45 -6.66 5.08 -5.56
CA VAL A 45 -6.27 6.41 -6.06
C VAL A 45 -5.42 7.14 -5.02
N GLY A 46 -5.80 7.09 -3.74
CA GLY A 46 -5.02 7.67 -2.64
C GLY A 46 -3.63 7.06 -2.52
N LEU A 47 -3.53 5.72 -2.59
CA LEU A 47 -2.28 4.99 -2.50
C LEU A 47 -1.38 5.21 -3.72
N VAL A 48 -1.90 5.17 -4.95
CA VAL A 48 -1.13 5.47 -6.17
C VAL A 48 -0.52 6.87 -6.09
N MET A 49 -1.34 7.87 -5.75
CA MET A 49 -0.86 9.25 -5.61
C MET A 49 0.25 9.36 -4.56
N ALA A 50 0.01 8.84 -3.36
CA ALA A 50 0.96 8.94 -2.26
C ALA A 50 2.28 8.25 -2.57
N THR A 51 2.23 7.00 -3.05
CA THR A 51 3.44 6.21 -3.33
C THR A 51 4.21 6.75 -4.54
N THR A 52 3.56 7.37 -5.52
CA THR A 52 4.23 8.11 -6.59
C THR A 52 5.01 9.31 -6.04
N LEU A 53 4.41 10.09 -5.12
CA LEU A 53 5.10 11.20 -4.46
C LEU A 53 6.28 10.73 -3.59
N LEU A 54 6.11 9.61 -2.89
CA LEU A 54 7.17 8.99 -2.08
C LEU A 54 8.32 8.49 -2.95
N THR A 55 8.02 7.90 -4.12
CA THR A 55 9.03 7.53 -5.13
C THR A 55 9.90 8.72 -5.47
N VAL A 56 9.28 9.84 -5.87
CA VAL A 56 9.99 11.08 -6.22
C VAL A 56 10.79 11.63 -5.05
N LYS A 57 10.26 11.54 -3.82
CA LYS A 57 10.95 12.00 -2.62
C LYS A 57 12.20 11.17 -2.33
N PHE A 58 12.08 9.85 -2.25
CA PHE A 58 13.20 8.98 -1.91
C PHE A 58 14.25 8.92 -3.02
N LEU A 59 13.85 9.06 -4.28
CA LEU A 59 14.79 9.21 -5.38
C LEU A 59 15.63 10.48 -5.22
N ARG A 60 15.01 11.62 -4.86
CA ARG A 60 15.75 12.87 -4.60
C ARG A 60 16.59 12.83 -3.32
N LYS A 61 16.33 11.87 -2.41
CA LYS A 61 17.13 11.62 -1.22
C LYS A 61 18.34 10.69 -1.50
N GLY A 62 18.40 10.07 -2.69
CA GLY A 62 19.40 9.05 -3.04
C GLY A 62 19.08 7.66 -2.45
N CYS A 63 17.86 7.45 -1.99
CA CYS A 63 17.38 6.17 -1.44
C CYS A 63 16.73 5.33 -2.55
N ASP A 64 17.52 4.98 -3.57
CA ASP A 64 17.01 4.45 -4.85
C ASP A 64 16.20 3.14 -4.69
N VAL A 65 16.62 2.25 -3.80
CA VAL A 65 15.91 0.98 -3.53
C VAL A 65 14.53 1.23 -2.94
N ILE A 66 14.41 2.18 -2.01
CA ILE A 66 13.13 2.54 -1.40
C ILE A 66 12.25 3.24 -2.42
N ALA A 67 12.82 4.13 -3.23
CA ALA A 67 12.10 4.80 -4.32
C ALA A 67 11.53 3.78 -5.30
N ALA A 68 12.34 2.81 -5.73
CA ALA A 68 11.89 1.69 -6.57
C ALA A 68 10.79 0.88 -5.87
N GLY A 69 10.91 0.64 -4.56
CA GLY A 69 9.87 -0.03 -3.78
C GLY A 69 8.53 0.70 -3.83
N PHE A 70 8.50 2.01 -3.60
CA PHE A 70 7.27 2.80 -3.71
C PHE A 70 6.73 2.86 -5.15
N LEU A 71 7.60 2.84 -6.17
CA LEU A 71 7.18 2.78 -7.56
C LEU A 71 6.49 1.44 -7.88
N VAL A 72 7.09 0.32 -7.45
CA VAL A 72 6.50 -1.02 -7.60
C VAL A 72 5.18 -1.10 -6.84
N PHE A 73 5.07 -0.47 -5.66
CA PHE A 73 3.82 -0.38 -4.93
C PHE A 73 2.75 0.34 -5.75
N ALA A 74 3.07 1.50 -6.33
CA ALA A 74 2.14 2.27 -7.15
C ALA A 74 1.67 1.48 -8.39
N ILE A 75 2.57 0.71 -9.02
CA ILE A 75 2.22 -0.18 -10.13
C ILE A 75 1.27 -1.29 -9.65
N GLY A 76 1.59 -1.94 -8.53
CA GLY A 76 0.74 -2.97 -7.93
C GLY A 76 -0.66 -2.45 -7.61
N GLU A 77 -0.74 -1.28 -7.00
CA GLU A 77 -1.99 -0.58 -6.72
C GLU A 77 -2.79 -0.25 -7.99
N GLY A 78 -2.12 0.25 -9.03
CA GLY A 78 -2.74 0.52 -10.32
C GLY A 78 -3.33 -0.74 -10.96
N VAL A 79 -2.65 -1.89 -10.80
CA VAL A 79 -3.19 -3.18 -11.25
C VAL A 79 -4.42 -3.56 -10.44
N ILE A 80 -4.42 -3.44 -9.11
CA ILE A 80 -5.60 -3.72 -8.27
C ILE A 80 -6.79 -2.86 -8.70
N LEU A 81 -6.56 -1.54 -8.81
CA LEU A 81 -7.56 -0.56 -9.23
C LEU A 81 -8.24 -0.93 -10.55
N SER A 82 -7.47 -1.46 -11.50
CA SER A 82 -8.00 -1.83 -12.82
C SER A 82 -9.10 -2.90 -12.77
N GLY A 83 -9.12 -3.74 -11.73
CA GLY A 83 -10.15 -4.77 -11.54
C GLY A 83 -11.26 -4.37 -10.57
N THR A 84 -11.16 -3.24 -9.86
CA THR A 84 -12.12 -2.85 -8.82
C THR A 84 -13.55 -2.74 -9.35
N ALA A 85 -13.73 -2.23 -10.57
CA ALA A 85 -15.04 -2.10 -11.21
C ALA A 85 -15.65 -3.45 -11.64
N ALA A 86 -14.84 -4.51 -11.77
CA ALA A 86 -15.31 -5.85 -12.17
C ALA A 86 -15.98 -6.63 -11.02
N GLY A 87 -16.03 -6.05 -9.81
CA GLY A 87 -16.57 -6.69 -8.63
C GLY A 87 -15.64 -7.75 -8.05
N LEU A 88 -16.06 -8.38 -6.95
CA LEU A 88 -15.18 -9.21 -6.10
C LEU A 88 -14.61 -10.45 -6.81
N VAL A 89 -15.40 -11.12 -7.65
CA VAL A 89 -14.96 -12.31 -8.40
C VAL A 89 -14.19 -11.90 -9.66
N GLY A 90 -14.64 -10.85 -10.35
CA GLY A 90 -13.98 -10.35 -11.56
C GLY A 90 -12.59 -9.75 -11.28
N SER A 91 -12.36 -9.27 -10.06
CA SER A 91 -11.07 -8.69 -9.66
C SER A 91 -10.00 -9.71 -9.29
N ILE A 92 -10.31 -11.01 -9.22
CA ILE A 92 -9.35 -12.04 -8.79
C ILE A 92 -8.00 -11.96 -9.54
N PRO A 93 -7.95 -11.87 -10.90
CA PRO A 93 -6.67 -11.85 -11.61
C PRO A 93 -5.84 -10.60 -11.31
N SER A 94 -6.46 -9.43 -11.31
CA SER A 94 -5.77 -8.16 -11.05
C SER A 94 -5.36 -8.05 -9.58
N PHE A 95 -6.19 -8.57 -8.67
CA PHE A 95 -5.87 -8.66 -7.26
C PHE A 95 -4.63 -9.53 -7.03
N ALA A 96 -4.59 -10.76 -7.56
CA ALA A 96 -3.44 -11.67 -7.44
C ALA A 96 -2.12 -11.02 -7.89
N ALA A 97 -2.14 -10.40 -9.07
CA ALA A 97 -0.98 -9.70 -9.61
C ALA A 97 -0.59 -8.48 -8.77
N GLY A 98 -1.58 -7.69 -8.35
CA GLY A 98 -1.39 -6.51 -7.54
C GLY A 98 -0.77 -6.79 -6.18
N ILE A 99 -1.29 -7.78 -5.44
CA ILE A 99 -0.73 -8.15 -4.13
C ILE A 99 0.64 -8.81 -4.22
N ALA A 100 0.97 -9.46 -5.34
CA ALA A 100 2.33 -9.94 -5.60
C ALA A 100 3.32 -8.77 -5.76
N LEU A 101 2.92 -7.73 -6.49
CA LEU A 101 3.70 -6.50 -6.64
C LEU A 101 3.83 -5.75 -5.31
N TRP A 102 2.75 -5.65 -4.52
CA TRP A 102 2.81 -5.12 -3.16
C TRP A 102 3.81 -5.88 -2.29
N ALA A 103 3.81 -7.22 -2.34
CA ALA A 103 4.75 -8.02 -1.55
C ALA A 103 6.21 -7.69 -1.90
N ALA A 104 6.55 -7.64 -3.20
CA ALA A 104 7.88 -7.24 -3.65
C ALA A 104 8.23 -5.80 -3.24
N ALA A 105 7.30 -4.86 -3.43
CA ALA A 105 7.46 -3.47 -3.05
C ALA A 105 7.74 -3.30 -1.54
N LEU A 106 6.97 -3.99 -0.69
CA LEU A 106 7.11 -3.93 0.76
C LEU A 106 8.50 -4.41 1.22
N LEU A 107 9.08 -5.42 0.56
CA LEU A 107 10.46 -5.84 0.84
C LEU A 107 11.47 -4.76 0.44
N LEU A 108 11.33 -4.17 -0.75
CA LEU A 108 12.20 -3.08 -1.21
C LEU A 108 12.15 -1.86 -0.29
N ILE A 109 10.98 -1.56 0.28
CA ILE A 109 10.79 -0.44 1.22
C ILE A 109 11.34 -0.80 2.62
N SER A 110 11.13 -2.03 3.08
CA SER A 110 11.33 -2.40 4.49
C SER A 110 12.71 -2.98 4.80
N ILE A 111 13.41 -3.54 3.81
CA ILE A 111 14.76 -4.10 4.01
C ILE A 111 15.78 -2.99 4.29
N PRO A 112 15.85 -1.88 3.53
CA PRO A 112 16.82 -0.81 3.79
C PRO A 112 16.60 -0.12 5.14
N ASN A 113 17.67 0.38 5.75
CA ASN A 113 17.64 0.97 7.09
C ASN A 113 17.29 2.47 7.09
N GLU A 114 16.10 2.80 6.58
CA GLU A 114 15.62 4.19 6.48
C GLU A 114 14.42 4.45 7.40
N PHE A 115 13.46 3.53 7.43
CA PHE A 115 12.34 3.55 8.38
C PHE A 115 12.75 2.96 9.72
N SER A 116 12.05 3.32 10.80
CA SER A 116 12.29 2.74 12.12
C SER A 116 12.07 1.22 12.12
N MET A 117 12.81 0.51 12.97
CA MET A 117 12.82 -0.96 13.02
C MET A 117 11.43 -1.60 13.08
N TRP A 118 10.51 -1.06 13.89
CA TRP A 118 9.15 -1.61 13.99
C TRP A 118 8.38 -1.54 12.67
N VAL A 119 8.48 -0.44 11.92
CA VAL A 119 7.82 -0.27 10.61
C VAL A 119 8.36 -1.30 9.63
N ARG A 120 9.67 -1.52 9.66
CA ARG A 120 10.34 -2.49 8.79
C ARG A 120 9.90 -3.92 9.08
N VAL A 121 9.83 -4.29 10.36
CA VAL A 121 9.38 -5.63 10.78
C VAL A 121 7.93 -5.87 10.35
N ILE A 122 7.03 -4.91 10.56
CA ILE A 122 5.62 -5.05 10.18
C ILE A 122 5.48 -5.05 8.65
N GLY A 123 6.25 -4.23 7.93
CA GLY A 123 6.27 -4.21 6.47
C GLY A 123 6.73 -5.54 5.87
N ILE A 124 7.77 -6.17 6.45
CA ILE A 124 8.23 -7.51 6.05
C ILE A 124 7.16 -8.57 6.35
N ALA A 125 6.53 -8.52 7.53
CA ALA A 125 5.44 -9.43 7.86
C ALA A 125 4.27 -9.30 6.86
N THR A 126 3.87 -8.06 6.54
CA THR A 126 2.86 -7.77 5.51
C THR A 126 3.25 -8.37 4.15
N ALA A 127 4.52 -8.20 3.74
CA ALA A 127 5.02 -8.73 2.49
C ALA A 127 4.88 -10.26 2.41
N ILE A 128 5.22 -10.96 3.50
CA ILE A 128 5.11 -12.43 3.57
C ILE A 128 3.64 -12.87 3.42
N LEU A 129 2.71 -12.21 4.12
CA LEU A 129 1.29 -12.55 4.05
C LEU A 129 0.73 -12.40 2.63
N PHE A 130 1.08 -11.32 1.94
CA PHE A 130 0.66 -11.11 0.55
C PHE A 130 1.39 -12.02 -0.44
N ALA A 131 2.67 -12.32 -0.23
CA ALA A 131 3.40 -13.28 -1.06
C ALA A 131 2.79 -14.70 -0.97
N VAL A 132 2.44 -15.15 0.24
CA VAL A 132 1.77 -16.45 0.42
C VAL A 132 0.39 -16.44 -0.24
N THR A 133 -0.38 -15.36 -0.08
CA THR A 133 -1.70 -15.25 -0.71
C THR A 133 -1.59 -15.26 -2.24
N SER A 134 -0.71 -14.46 -2.82
CA SER A 134 -0.55 -14.39 -4.28
C SER A 134 -0.03 -15.71 -4.86
N ALA A 135 0.91 -16.38 -4.17
CA ALA A 135 1.39 -17.69 -4.57
C ALA A 135 0.26 -18.73 -4.61
N ARG A 136 -0.62 -18.75 -3.61
CA ARG A 136 -1.81 -19.63 -3.60
C ARG A 136 -2.75 -19.34 -4.77
N MET A 137 -2.98 -18.07 -5.06
CA MET A 137 -3.81 -17.66 -6.19
C MET A 137 -3.21 -18.08 -7.55
N PHE A 138 -1.90 -17.88 -7.74
CA PHE A 138 -1.20 -18.35 -8.93
C PHE A 138 -1.12 -19.88 -9.02
N TRP A 139 -1.25 -20.58 -7.90
CA TRP A 139 -1.39 -22.03 -7.85
C TRP A 139 -2.84 -22.52 -8.14
N GLY A 140 -3.74 -21.60 -8.48
CA GLY A 140 -5.11 -21.92 -8.91
C GLY A 140 -6.16 -21.83 -7.82
N GLU A 141 -5.83 -21.37 -6.61
CA GLU A 141 -6.84 -21.17 -5.57
C GLU A 141 -7.61 -19.86 -5.78
N PRO A 142 -8.95 -19.89 -5.89
CA PRO A 142 -9.76 -18.71 -6.19
C PRO A 142 -10.03 -17.87 -4.92
N LEU A 143 -8.97 -17.40 -4.27
CA LEU A 143 -9.09 -16.54 -3.09
C LEU A 143 -9.69 -15.19 -3.48
N LEU A 144 -10.65 -14.72 -2.70
CA LEU A 144 -11.22 -13.39 -2.84
C LEU A 144 -10.40 -12.37 -2.04
N PRO A 145 -10.43 -11.08 -2.39
CA PRO A 145 -9.87 -10.01 -1.56
C PRO A 145 -10.37 -10.01 -0.11
N THR A 146 -11.53 -10.61 0.17
CA THR A 146 -12.10 -10.71 1.53
C THR A 146 -11.96 -12.09 2.16
N SER A 147 -11.26 -13.04 1.51
CA SER A 147 -11.08 -14.40 2.04
C SER A 147 -10.34 -14.42 3.38
N SER A 148 -10.80 -15.28 4.28
CA SER A 148 -10.22 -15.50 5.60
C SER A 148 -9.61 -16.91 5.68
N PRO A 149 -8.43 -17.11 6.29
CA PRO A 149 -7.65 -16.10 7.01
C PRO A 149 -6.84 -15.15 6.11
N LEU A 150 -6.49 -15.58 4.89
CA LEU A 150 -5.72 -14.81 3.93
C LEU A 150 -6.55 -14.52 2.68
N PRO A 151 -6.53 -13.28 2.15
CA PRO A 151 -5.70 -12.14 2.55
C PRO A 151 -6.26 -11.28 3.70
N PHE A 152 -7.44 -11.56 4.25
CA PHE A 152 -8.15 -10.67 5.18
C PHE A 152 -7.28 -10.14 6.34
N PHE A 153 -6.48 -11.00 6.98
CA PHE A 153 -5.60 -10.58 8.08
C PHE A 153 -4.31 -9.85 7.63
N GLY A 154 -4.01 -9.79 6.33
CA GLY A 154 -2.90 -9.00 5.79
C GLY A 154 -3.17 -7.49 5.77
N TYR A 155 -4.42 -7.06 5.57
CA TYR A 155 -4.75 -5.63 5.48
C TYR A 155 -4.48 -4.84 6.76
N PRO A 156 -4.79 -5.33 7.98
CA PRO A 156 -4.39 -4.64 9.20
C PRO A 156 -2.88 -4.41 9.30
N PHE A 157 -2.06 -5.39 8.90
CA PHE A 157 -0.59 -5.24 8.88
C PHE A 157 -0.15 -4.20 7.86
N LEU A 158 -0.77 -4.19 6.67
CA LEU A 158 -0.54 -3.16 5.66
C LEU A 158 -0.89 -1.77 6.20
N VAL A 159 -2.05 -1.61 6.85
CA VAL A 159 -2.47 -0.33 7.44
C VAL A 159 -1.49 0.13 8.52
N ILE A 160 -1.04 -0.75 9.41
CA ILE A 160 -0.04 -0.39 10.41
C ILE A 160 1.29 0.02 9.75
N THR A 161 1.68 -0.63 8.66
CA THR A 161 2.85 -0.23 7.85
C THR A 161 2.67 1.17 7.27
N ILE A 162 1.49 1.47 6.71
CA ILE A 162 1.15 2.78 6.16
C ILE A 162 1.17 3.86 7.26
N VAL A 163 0.66 3.57 8.45
CA VAL A 163 0.77 4.46 9.62
C VAL A 163 2.24 4.73 9.95
N GLY A 164 3.10 3.71 9.85
CA GLY A 164 4.56 3.87 9.93
C GLY A 164 5.13 4.86 8.93
N TRP A 165 4.68 4.80 7.67
CA TRP A 165 5.09 5.76 6.65
C TRP A 165 4.57 7.17 6.94
N ILE A 166 3.31 7.32 7.35
CA ILE A 166 2.72 8.61 7.72
C ILE A 166 3.52 9.24 8.88
N THR A 167 3.78 8.48 9.94
CA THR A 167 4.55 8.99 11.09
C THR A 167 5.97 9.40 10.70
N TYR A 168 6.62 8.68 9.78
CA TYR A 168 7.90 9.09 9.22
C TYR A 168 7.80 10.46 8.49
N LEU A 169 6.77 10.66 7.67
CA LEU A 169 6.55 11.92 6.96
C LEU A 169 6.28 13.12 7.89
N LEU A 170 5.58 12.89 8.99
CA LEU A 170 5.26 13.93 9.97
C LEU A 170 6.46 14.28 10.86
N LYS A 171 7.28 13.30 11.23
CA LYS A 171 8.48 13.49 12.08
C LYS A 171 9.61 14.22 11.38
N GLU A 172 9.84 13.95 10.09
CA GLU A 172 10.86 14.64 9.29
C GLU A 172 10.67 16.18 9.30
N HIS A 173 9.49 16.66 9.67
CA HIS A 173 9.12 18.09 9.70
C HIS A 173 8.81 18.63 11.09
N GLY A 174 9.06 17.87 12.17
CA GLY A 174 8.78 18.30 13.55
C GLY A 174 7.30 18.58 13.83
N LEU A 175 6.38 17.99 13.07
CA LEU A 175 4.93 18.13 13.27
C LEU A 175 4.40 17.24 14.42
N THR A 176 5.22 16.31 14.88
CA THR A 176 5.00 15.55 16.12
C THR A 176 6.35 15.45 16.82
N THR A 177 6.40 15.95 18.05
CA THR A 177 7.53 15.80 18.98
C THR A 177 7.66 14.36 19.45
#